data_AF-A0A1H3EZM5-F1
#
_entry.id   AF-A0A1H3EZM5-F1
#
_cell.length_a   1.000
_cell.length_b   1.000
_cell.length_c   1.000
_cell.angle_alpha   90.00
_cell.angle_beta   90.00
_cell.angle_gamma   90.00
#
_symmetry.space_group_name_H-M   'P 1'
#
loop_
_entity.id
_entity.type
_entity.pdbx_description
1 polymer ?
#
loop_
_entity_poly.entity_id
_entity_poly.type
_entity_poly.pdbx_seq_one_letter_code
_entity_poly.pdbx_strand_id
1 'polypeptide(L)'
;MGVDAVPNLEKLKKIASRRFFWTFLFFLCVFGFGAWLFAVQSGPEIATILSLVVSTIALIASPSESRNSVWIALASAFLVVAAGALGYVLYDNLRSVNVTANVRFDGTPEGTTELVNDQAATFTITTDESRDNLTIGFGITDAPTSSRIQDCRTDPDTGISLKLDSQPVAIRLPPGESATVPVHDAREIHGAVTMHARQECRVQVHVASAELHN
;
A
#
# COMPACT_ATOMS: atom_id res chain seq x y z
N MET A 1 3.54 -67.23 -38.35
CA MET A 1 3.03 -66.85 -37.01
C MET A 1 3.51 -65.42 -36.74
N GLY A 2 2.72 -64.42 -37.14
CA GLY A 2 2.97 -63.02 -36.82
C GLY A 2 1.86 -62.57 -35.89
N VAL A 3 2.20 -62.22 -34.65
CA VAL A 3 1.25 -61.63 -33.71
C VAL A 3 1.36 -60.12 -33.93
N ASP A 4 0.37 -59.55 -34.61
CA ASP A 4 0.23 -58.10 -34.74
C ASP A 4 -0.05 -57.50 -33.36
N ALA A 5 0.97 -56.89 -32.77
CA ALA A 5 0.82 -56.07 -31.58
C ALA A 5 0.13 -54.76 -31.96
N VAL A 6 -1.21 -54.80 -32.08
CA VAL A 6 -2.03 -53.59 -32.17
C VAL A 6 -1.83 -52.78 -30.88
N PRO A 7 -1.25 -51.57 -30.93
CA PRO A 7 -1.10 -50.77 -29.73
C PRO A 7 -2.48 -50.39 -29.23
N ASN A 8 -2.78 -50.81 -28.00
CA ASN A 8 -4.06 -50.62 -27.36
C ASN A 8 -4.27 -49.12 -27.04
N LEU A 9 -4.87 -48.39 -28.00
CA LEU A 9 -5.11 -46.94 -27.99
C LEU A 9 -5.82 -46.43 -26.72
N GLU A 10 -6.64 -47.26 -26.07
CA GLU A 10 -7.32 -46.91 -24.82
C GLU A 10 -6.36 -46.67 -23.65
N LYS A 11 -5.26 -47.43 -23.57
CA LYS A 11 -4.27 -47.26 -22.49
C LYS A 11 -3.46 -45.96 -22.67
N LEU A 12 -3.21 -45.56 -23.92
CA LEU A 12 -2.59 -44.28 -24.26
C LEU A 12 -3.50 -43.09 -23.91
N LYS A 13 -4.81 -43.21 -24.14
CA LYS A 13 -5.81 -42.17 -23.80
C LYS A 13 -5.90 -41.92 -22.29
N LYS A 14 -5.81 -42.98 -21.47
CA LYS A 14 -5.92 -42.91 -20.01
C LYS A 14 -4.69 -42.30 -19.33
N ILE A 15 -3.49 -42.57 -19.86
CA ILE A 15 -2.23 -42.00 -19.33
C ILE A 15 -2.03 -40.56 -19.80
N ALA A 16 -2.37 -40.27 -21.07
CA ALA A 16 -2.33 -38.92 -21.61
C ALA A 16 -3.31 -38.00 -20.87
N SER A 17 -4.54 -38.46 -20.61
CA SER A 17 -5.58 -37.71 -19.89
C SER A 17 -5.12 -37.25 -18.49
N ARG A 18 -4.53 -38.15 -17.69
CA ARG A 18 -4.14 -37.81 -16.32
C ARG A 18 -2.95 -36.85 -16.28
N ARG A 19 -1.90 -37.10 -17.07
CA ARG A 19 -0.72 -36.20 -17.10
C ARG A 19 -1.08 -34.85 -17.72
N PHE A 20 -1.86 -34.84 -18.79
CA PHE A 20 -2.34 -33.60 -19.42
C PHE A 20 -3.20 -32.79 -18.45
N PHE A 21 -4.09 -33.41 -17.69
CA PHE A 21 -4.88 -32.74 -16.67
C PHE A 21 -4.00 -32.10 -15.58
N TRP A 22 -3.02 -32.82 -15.04
CA TRP A 22 -2.11 -32.26 -14.03
C TRP A 22 -1.20 -31.18 -14.58
N THR A 23 -0.70 -31.32 -15.81
CA THR A 23 0.10 -30.29 -16.47
C THR A 23 -0.74 -29.05 -16.75
N PHE A 24 -1.98 -29.22 -17.21
CA PHE A 24 -2.91 -28.12 -17.45
C PHE A 24 -3.31 -27.42 -16.14
N LEU A 25 -3.59 -28.18 -15.07
CA LEU A 25 -3.84 -27.65 -13.74
C LEU A 25 -2.63 -26.88 -13.20
N PHE A 26 -1.41 -27.40 -13.41
CA PHE A 26 -0.18 -26.71 -13.05
C PHE A 26 -0.05 -25.37 -13.79
N PHE A 27 -0.27 -25.35 -15.11
CA PHE A 27 -0.28 -24.11 -15.87
C PHE A 27 -1.39 -23.17 -15.40
N LEU A 28 -2.58 -23.66 -15.10
CA LEU A 28 -3.66 -22.84 -14.53
C LEU A 28 -3.27 -22.21 -13.19
N CYS A 29 -2.61 -22.95 -12.31
CA CYS A 29 -2.10 -22.42 -11.05
C CYS A 29 -1.00 -21.38 -11.28
N VAL A 30 -0.07 -21.63 -12.21
CA VAL A 30 1.01 -20.68 -12.55
C VAL A 30 0.47 -19.41 -13.20
N PHE A 31 -0.48 -19.53 -14.13
CA PHE A 31 -1.15 -18.38 -14.75
C PHE A 31 -2.05 -17.64 -13.75
N GLY A 32 -2.74 -18.35 -12.85
CA GLY A 32 -3.51 -17.75 -11.76
C GLY A 32 -2.61 -17.00 -10.77
N PHE A 33 -1.45 -17.57 -10.44
CA PHE A 33 -0.44 -16.92 -9.60
C PHE A 33 0.22 -15.72 -10.31
N GLY A 34 0.51 -15.83 -11.60
CA GLY A 34 1.01 -14.74 -12.42
C GLY A 34 -0.01 -13.60 -12.57
N ALA A 35 -1.29 -13.93 -12.73
CA ALA A 35 -2.38 -12.97 -12.75
C ALA A 35 -2.59 -12.30 -11.38
N TRP A 36 -2.40 -13.03 -10.29
CA TRP A 36 -2.38 -12.48 -8.94
C TRP A 36 -1.22 -11.49 -8.75
N LEU A 37 0.00 -11.86 -9.17
CA LEU A 37 1.16 -10.95 -9.15
C LEU A 37 0.92 -9.70 -10.01
N PHE A 38 0.27 -9.85 -11.17
CA PHE A 38 -0.11 -8.71 -12.00
C PHE A 38 -1.16 -7.82 -11.32
N ALA A 39 -2.17 -8.40 -10.66
CA ALA A 39 -3.17 -7.63 -9.93
C ALA A 39 -2.59 -6.87 -8.73
N VAL A 40 -1.53 -7.39 -8.11
CA VAL A 40 -0.76 -6.68 -7.07
C VAL A 40 -0.08 -5.41 -7.62
N GLN A 41 0.29 -5.38 -8.91
CA GLN A 41 0.87 -4.19 -9.56
C GLN A 41 -0.13 -3.30 -10.31
N SER A 42 -1.28 -3.82 -10.74
CA SER A 42 -2.16 -3.14 -11.72
C SER A 42 -3.65 -3.07 -11.34
N GLY A 43 -4.02 -3.48 -10.13
CA GLY A 43 -5.36 -3.33 -9.58
C GLY A 43 -6.26 -4.58 -9.67
N PRO A 44 -7.32 -4.66 -8.84
CA PRO A 44 -8.09 -5.88 -8.57
C PRO A 44 -9.01 -6.36 -9.71
N GLU A 45 -9.27 -5.53 -10.72
CA GLU A 45 -10.23 -5.82 -11.79
C GLU A 45 -9.74 -6.91 -12.78
N ILE A 46 -8.42 -7.07 -12.92
CA ILE A 46 -7.83 -8.02 -13.88
C ILE A 46 -7.76 -9.45 -13.30
N ALA A 47 -7.59 -9.59 -11.98
CA ALA A 47 -7.50 -10.90 -11.31
C ALA A 47 -8.81 -11.69 -11.35
N THR A 48 -9.95 -11.02 -11.21
CA THR A 48 -11.28 -11.66 -11.18
C THR A 48 -11.67 -12.23 -12.53
N ILE A 49 -11.36 -11.53 -13.63
CA ILE A 49 -11.64 -11.99 -14.99
C ILE A 49 -10.81 -13.23 -15.34
N LEU A 50 -9.51 -13.24 -14.99
CA LEU A 50 -8.63 -14.39 -15.25
C LEU A 50 -9.02 -15.62 -14.42
N SER A 51 -9.37 -15.47 -13.14
CA SER A 51 -9.84 -16.60 -12.31
C SER A 51 -11.14 -17.21 -12.83
N LEU A 52 -12.04 -16.39 -13.37
CA LEU A 52 -13.32 -16.84 -13.96
C LEU A 52 -13.11 -17.62 -15.26
N VAL A 53 -12.23 -17.13 -16.13
CA VAL A 53 -11.87 -17.78 -17.41
C VAL A 53 -11.18 -19.13 -17.16
N VAL A 54 -10.28 -19.18 -16.18
CA VAL A 54 -9.60 -20.41 -15.76
C VAL A 54 -10.60 -21.45 -15.21
N SER A 55 -11.55 -21.01 -14.39
CA SER A 55 -12.56 -21.89 -13.79
C SER A 55 -13.55 -22.44 -14.83
N THR A 56 -13.94 -21.63 -15.82
CA THR A 56 -14.85 -22.06 -16.90
C THR A 56 -14.17 -23.04 -17.85
N ILE A 57 -12.90 -22.85 -18.20
CA ILE A 57 -12.16 -23.80 -19.04
C ILE A 57 -11.97 -25.15 -18.32
N ALA A 58 -11.70 -25.16 -17.01
CA ALA A 58 -11.59 -26.38 -16.22
C ALA A 58 -12.91 -27.18 -16.13
N LEU A 59 -14.06 -26.49 -16.12
CA LEU A 59 -15.40 -27.09 -16.15
C LEU A 59 -15.73 -27.72 -17.51
N ILE A 60 -15.34 -27.07 -18.61
CA ILE A 60 -15.61 -27.55 -19.98
C ILE A 60 -14.76 -28.78 -20.33
N ALA A 61 -13.55 -28.91 -19.77
CA ALA A 61 -12.61 -29.98 -20.10
C ALA A 61 -12.78 -31.29 -19.31
N SER A 62 -13.71 -31.38 -18.34
CA SER A 62 -13.86 -32.55 -17.46
C SER A 62 -14.71 -33.66 -18.07
N PRO A 63 -14.19 -34.88 -18.30
CA PRO A 63 -15.02 -36.05 -18.57
C PRO A 63 -15.88 -36.43 -17.34
N SER A 64 -17.03 -37.06 -17.58
CA SER A 64 -18.08 -37.32 -16.58
C SER A 64 -17.63 -38.21 -15.39
N GLU A 65 -16.58 -39.03 -15.56
CA GLU A 65 -16.07 -39.94 -14.52
C GLU A 65 -15.15 -39.25 -13.48
N SER A 66 -14.61 -38.05 -13.74
CA SER A 66 -13.69 -37.35 -12.83
C SER A 66 -14.33 -36.24 -12.00
N ARG A 67 -15.67 -36.20 -11.94
CA ARG A 67 -16.44 -35.10 -11.36
C ARG A 67 -16.01 -34.77 -9.91
N ASN A 68 -15.75 -35.79 -9.08
CA ASN A 68 -15.31 -35.58 -7.70
C ASN A 68 -13.90 -34.96 -7.61
N SER A 69 -12.97 -35.41 -8.45
CA SER A 69 -11.62 -34.84 -8.53
C SER A 69 -11.63 -33.39 -9.04
N VAL A 70 -12.54 -33.05 -9.94
CA VAL A 70 -12.72 -31.69 -10.44
C VAL A 70 -13.31 -30.77 -9.38
N TRP A 71 -14.28 -31.24 -8.59
CA TRP A 71 -14.77 -30.49 -7.44
C TRP A 71 -13.70 -30.25 -6.38
N ILE A 72 -12.87 -31.25 -6.08
CA ILE A 72 -11.73 -31.09 -5.16
C ILE A 72 -10.74 -30.07 -5.71
N ALA A 73 -10.41 -30.12 -7.02
CA ALA A 73 -9.50 -29.17 -7.65
C ALA A 73 -10.06 -27.73 -7.65
N LEU A 74 -11.35 -27.56 -7.94
CA LEU A 74 -12.05 -26.27 -7.86
C LEU A 74 -12.06 -25.73 -6.43
N ALA A 75 -12.39 -26.56 -5.45
CA ALA A 75 -12.37 -26.17 -4.05
C ALA A 75 -10.96 -25.78 -3.59
N SER A 76 -9.92 -26.53 -3.98
CA SER A 76 -8.54 -26.18 -3.64
C SER A 76 -8.09 -24.88 -4.33
N ALA A 77 -8.46 -24.66 -5.58
CA ALA A 77 -8.14 -23.43 -6.29
C ALA A 77 -8.84 -22.23 -5.65
N PHE A 78 -10.11 -22.38 -5.29
CA PHE A 78 -10.86 -21.37 -4.55
C PHE A 78 -10.20 -21.05 -3.20
N LEU A 79 -9.79 -22.06 -2.43
CA LEU A 79 -9.10 -21.85 -1.15
C LEU A 79 -7.78 -21.12 -1.31
N VAL A 80 -6.99 -21.43 -2.36
CA VAL A 80 -5.72 -20.74 -2.64
C VAL A 80 -5.97 -19.28 -3.00
N VAL A 81 -6.96 -19.00 -3.85
CA VAL A 81 -7.33 -17.62 -4.22
C VAL A 81 -7.87 -16.86 -3.00
N ALA A 82 -8.73 -17.47 -2.19
CA ALA A 82 -9.29 -16.86 -0.99
C ALA A 82 -8.20 -16.57 0.05
N ALA A 83 -7.27 -17.51 0.27
CA ALA A 83 -6.13 -17.30 1.17
C ALA A 83 -5.18 -16.21 0.66
N GLY A 84 -4.92 -16.16 -0.65
CA GLY A 84 -4.11 -15.11 -1.28
C GLY A 84 -4.77 -13.74 -1.19
N ALA A 85 -6.08 -13.65 -1.43
CA ALA A 85 -6.84 -12.42 -1.27
C ALA A 85 -6.88 -11.96 0.19
N LEU A 86 -7.13 -12.87 1.14
CA LEU A 86 -7.11 -12.55 2.57
C LEU A 86 -5.72 -12.08 3.01
N GLY A 87 -4.66 -12.78 2.57
CA GLY A 87 -3.28 -12.39 2.86
C GLY A 87 -2.93 -11.02 2.31
N TYR A 88 -3.41 -10.69 1.11
CA TYR A 88 -3.24 -9.35 0.53
C TYR A 88 -4.00 -8.28 1.31
N VAL A 89 -5.27 -8.50 1.66
CA VAL A 89 -6.06 -7.55 2.46
C VAL A 89 -5.41 -7.30 3.82
N LEU A 90 -4.89 -8.36 4.46
CA LEU A 90 -4.14 -8.22 5.72
C LEU A 90 -2.83 -7.46 5.52
N TYR A 91 -2.07 -7.76 4.47
CA TYR A 91 -0.83 -7.06 4.16
C TYR A 91 -1.08 -5.58 3.89
N ASP A 92 -2.07 -5.25 3.05
CA ASP A 92 -2.39 -3.89 2.67
C ASP A 92 -2.86 -3.06 3.88
N ASN A 93 -3.69 -3.65 4.76
CA ASN A 93 -4.11 -2.97 6.00
C ASN A 93 -2.98 -2.76 7.02
N LEU A 94 -1.93 -3.58 7.00
CA LEU A 94 -0.82 -3.49 7.96
C LEU A 94 0.36 -2.67 7.44
N ARG A 95 0.41 -2.40 6.14
CA ARG A 95 1.52 -1.68 5.52
C ARG A 95 1.35 -0.18 5.74
N SER A 96 2.38 0.48 6.24
CA SER A 96 2.47 1.94 6.19
C SER A 96 3.08 2.41 4.86
N VAL A 97 2.64 3.57 4.40
CA VAL A 97 3.12 4.22 3.18
C VAL A 97 3.89 5.48 3.59
N ASN A 98 5.19 5.50 3.33
CA ASN A 98 6.00 6.67 3.60
C ASN A 98 5.74 7.75 2.55
N VAL A 99 5.22 8.89 2.98
CA VAL A 99 4.89 10.06 2.15
C VAL A 99 5.73 11.29 2.49
N THR A 100 6.82 11.12 3.25
CA THR A 100 7.68 12.22 3.72
C THR A 100 8.18 13.09 2.56
N ALA A 101 8.60 12.46 1.45
CA ALA A 101 9.10 13.17 0.26
C ALA A 101 8.01 13.92 -0.51
N ASN A 102 6.73 13.61 -0.26
CA ASN A 102 5.59 14.20 -0.96
C ASN A 102 5.04 15.41 -0.23
N VAL A 103 5.53 15.72 0.98
CA VAL A 103 5.11 16.90 1.71
C VAL A 103 5.76 18.15 1.12
N ARG A 104 4.92 19.13 0.76
CA ARG A 104 5.34 20.41 0.18
C ARG A 104 4.75 21.53 1.03
N PHE A 105 5.59 22.45 1.50
CA PHE A 105 5.10 23.70 2.07
C PHE A 105 4.79 24.69 0.95
N ASP A 106 3.74 25.49 1.11
CA ASP A 106 3.35 26.45 0.10
C ASP A 106 4.47 27.50 -0.10
N GLY A 107 4.91 27.65 -1.34
CA GLY A 107 5.98 28.57 -1.70
C GLY A 107 7.39 28.02 -1.49
N THR A 108 7.58 26.76 -1.05
CA THR A 108 8.91 26.14 -0.96
C THR A 108 9.00 24.77 -1.67
N PRO A 109 10.05 24.54 -2.48
CA PRO A 109 10.19 23.29 -3.23
C PRO A 109 10.78 22.11 -2.43
N GLU A 110 11.28 22.31 -1.20
CA GLU A 110 12.12 21.30 -0.51
C GLU A 110 11.51 20.71 0.77
N GLY A 111 10.20 20.85 1.03
CA GLY A 111 9.56 20.27 2.22
C GLY A 111 10.10 20.86 3.54
N THR A 112 10.70 22.05 3.46
CA THR A 112 11.15 22.85 4.59
C THR A 112 10.63 24.28 4.48
N THR A 113 10.48 24.96 5.60
CA THR A 113 10.04 26.36 5.65
C THR A 113 10.67 27.07 6.84
N GLU A 114 11.03 28.34 6.67
CA GLU A 114 11.49 29.18 7.77
C GLU A 114 10.30 29.86 8.44
N LEU A 115 10.18 29.71 9.76
CA LEU A 115 9.12 30.29 10.56
C LEU A 115 9.70 31.10 11.72
N VAL A 116 9.05 32.22 12.03
CA VAL A 116 9.21 32.93 13.30
C VAL A 116 8.05 32.62 14.24
N ASN A 117 8.17 33.00 15.51
CA ASN A 117 7.12 32.79 16.50
C ASN A 117 5.73 33.27 16.01
N ASP A 118 4.71 32.45 16.23
CA ASP A 118 3.31 32.60 15.83
C ASP A 118 3.06 32.71 14.32
N GLN A 119 4.07 32.42 13.49
CA GLN A 119 3.91 32.31 12.05
C GLN A 119 3.36 30.93 11.68
N ALA A 120 2.39 30.93 10.75
CA ALA A 120 1.86 29.72 10.15
C ALA A 120 2.43 29.48 8.74
N ALA A 121 2.66 28.23 8.40
CA ALA A 121 2.88 27.77 7.03
C ALA A 121 1.88 26.66 6.70
N THR A 122 1.33 26.72 5.49
CA THR A 122 0.48 25.67 4.93
C THR A 122 1.34 24.64 4.20
N PHE A 123 0.89 23.40 4.24
CA PHE A 123 1.51 22.30 3.51
C PHE A 123 0.45 21.42 2.85
N THR A 124 0.88 20.74 1.80
CA THR A 124 0.09 19.78 1.06
C THR A 124 0.86 18.47 0.93
N ILE A 125 0.16 17.35 1.06
CA ILE A 125 0.67 16.00 0.83
C ILE A 125 -0.14 15.37 -0.30
N THR A 126 0.53 15.05 -1.40
CA THR A 126 -0.07 14.32 -2.51
C THR A 126 0.32 12.85 -2.46
N THR A 127 -0.65 11.95 -2.56
CA THR A 127 -0.41 10.51 -2.51
C THR A 127 -1.25 9.77 -3.56
N ASP A 128 -0.65 8.74 -4.16
CA ASP A 128 -1.37 7.82 -5.07
C ASP A 128 -2.15 6.75 -4.29
N GLU A 129 -1.77 6.52 -3.03
CA GLU A 129 -2.43 5.60 -2.10
C GLU A 129 -3.14 6.39 -1.00
N SER A 130 -4.43 6.13 -0.84
CA SER A 130 -5.26 6.74 0.19
C SER A 130 -5.35 5.81 1.41
N ARG A 131 -5.32 6.40 2.61
CA ARG A 131 -5.34 5.72 3.91
C ARG A 131 -6.16 6.53 4.91
N ASP A 132 -6.54 5.92 6.03
CA ASP A 132 -7.41 6.56 7.02
C ASP A 132 -6.66 7.49 7.98
N ASN A 133 -5.40 7.19 8.25
CA ASN A 133 -4.59 7.88 9.26
C ASN A 133 -3.26 8.36 8.68
N LEU A 134 -2.82 9.53 9.14
CA LEU A 134 -1.51 10.13 8.87
C LEU A 134 -0.76 10.25 10.19
N THR A 135 0.40 9.63 10.30
CA THR A 135 1.38 9.93 11.35
C THR A 135 2.41 10.89 10.79
N ILE A 136 2.47 12.11 11.30
CA ILE A 136 3.41 13.15 10.86
C ILE A 136 4.22 13.69 12.02
N GLY A 137 5.52 13.87 11.80
CA GLY A 137 6.47 14.45 12.75
C GLY A 137 7.27 15.57 12.11
N PHE A 138 7.54 16.61 12.90
CA PHE A 138 8.30 17.78 12.44
C PHE A 138 9.61 17.91 13.21
N GLY A 139 10.67 18.20 12.46
CA GLY A 139 11.95 18.60 13.00
C GLY A 139 12.10 20.12 12.98
N ILE A 140 12.72 20.65 14.03
CA ILE A 140 13.01 22.07 14.18
C ILE A 140 14.52 22.23 14.27
N THR A 141 15.09 23.04 13.37
CA THR A 141 16.50 23.42 13.35
C THR A 141 16.62 24.95 13.35
N ASP A 142 17.78 25.47 13.73
CA ASP A 142 18.03 26.91 13.60
C ASP A 142 18.00 27.31 12.11
N ALA A 143 17.43 28.48 11.81
CA ALA A 143 17.36 28.94 10.43
C ALA A 143 18.78 29.22 9.89
N PRO A 144 19.13 28.75 8.69
CA PRO A 144 20.46 28.96 8.10
C PRO A 144 20.75 30.44 7.82
N THR A 145 19.70 31.26 7.67
CA THR A 145 19.79 32.71 7.49
C THR A 145 19.94 33.49 8.79
N SER A 146 19.86 32.82 9.96
CA SER A 146 20.03 33.48 11.25
C SER A 146 21.49 33.91 11.43
N SER A 147 21.70 35.20 11.75
CA SER A 147 23.03 35.76 11.98
C SER A 147 23.60 35.45 13.37
N ARG A 148 22.82 34.78 14.23
CA ARG A 148 23.18 34.34 15.58
C ARG A 148 22.56 32.98 15.86
N ILE A 149 23.31 32.08 16.48
CA ILE A 149 22.78 30.86 17.11
C ILE A 149 21.91 31.32 18.28
N GLN A 150 20.59 31.27 18.12
CA GLN A 150 19.64 31.74 19.13
C GLN A 150 19.25 30.64 20.14
N ASP A 151 19.75 29.40 19.96
CA ASP A 151 19.49 28.23 20.82
C ASP A 151 17.98 28.04 21.12
N CYS A 152 17.15 28.27 20.10
CA CYS A 152 15.69 28.24 20.22
C CYS A 152 15.14 26.84 20.45
N ARG A 153 15.96 25.80 20.24
CA ARG A 153 15.58 24.39 20.34
C ARG A 153 15.50 23.87 21.77
N THR A 154 16.26 24.46 22.69
CA THR A 154 16.36 23.97 24.09
C THR A 154 15.24 24.49 25.00
N ASP A 155 14.40 25.39 24.50
CA ASP A 155 13.24 25.88 25.25
C ASP A 155 12.09 24.86 25.24
N PRO A 156 11.57 24.43 26.42
CA PRO A 156 10.41 23.55 26.52
C PRO A 156 9.12 24.14 25.91
N ASP A 157 9.03 25.46 25.76
CA ASP A 157 7.88 26.12 25.13
C ASP A 157 7.94 26.08 23.60
N THR A 158 9.11 25.78 23.04
CA THR A 158 9.28 25.64 21.59
C THR A 158 8.54 24.40 21.09
N GLY A 159 7.69 24.58 20.09
CA GLY A 159 6.95 23.47 19.48
C GLY A 159 6.14 23.92 18.28
N ILE A 160 5.41 22.98 17.70
CA ILE A 160 4.59 23.22 16.51
C ILE A 160 3.16 22.86 16.83
N SER A 161 2.21 23.72 16.44
CA SER A 161 0.80 23.35 16.40
C SER A 161 0.43 22.91 14.99
N LEU A 162 0.05 21.65 14.84
CA LEU A 162 -0.43 21.08 13.59
C LEU A 162 -1.95 21.20 13.52
N LYS A 163 -2.47 21.73 12.42
CA LYS A 163 -3.90 21.72 12.10
C LYS A 163 -4.10 21.14 10.70
N LEU A 164 -4.91 20.09 10.58
CA LEU A 164 -5.34 19.58 9.29
C LEU A 164 -6.70 20.14 8.92
N ASP A 165 -7.00 20.25 7.63
CA ASP A 165 -8.33 20.67 7.16
C ASP A 165 -9.44 19.71 7.58
N SER A 166 -9.09 18.42 7.71
CA SER A 166 -9.98 17.38 8.22
C SER A 166 -10.29 17.51 9.72
N GLN A 167 -9.56 18.35 10.46
CA GLN A 167 -9.70 18.49 11.91
C GLN A 167 -10.01 19.92 12.37
N PRO A 168 -10.98 20.08 13.30
CA PRO A 168 -11.31 21.40 13.84
C PRO A 168 -10.27 21.90 14.86
N VAL A 169 -9.44 21.01 15.44
CA VAL A 169 -8.55 21.32 16.56
C VAL A 169 -7.09 21.21 16.15
N ALA A 170 -6.27 22.18 16.57
CA ALA A 170 -4.83 22.12 16.39
C ALA A 170 -4.18 21.26 17.49
N ILE A 171 -3.27 20.38 17.10
CA ILE A 171 -2.52 19.48 17.98
C ILE A 171 -1.15 20.08 18.22
N ARG A 172 -0.80 20.31 19.49
CA ARG A 172 0.53 20.78 19.86
C ARG A 172 1.50 19.59 19.87
N LEU A 173 2.55 19.69 19.08
CA LEU A 173 3.64 18.75 18.93
C LEU A 173 4.90 19.34 19.56
N PRO A 174 5.44 18.69 20.61
CA PRO A 174 6.78 18.97 21.08
C PRO A 174 7.83 18.72 19.98
N PRO A 175 9.05 19.31 20.10
CA PRO A 175 10.10 19.15 19.11
C PRO A 175 10.50 17.68 18.96
N GLY A 176 10.41 17.14 17.74
CA GLY A 176 10.80 15.75 17.44
C GLY A 176 9.75 14.69 17.80
N GLU A 177 8.57 15.09 18.28
CA GLU A 177 7.44 14.18 18.42
C GLU A 177 6.60 14.10 17.13
N SER A 178 5.84 13.02 17.00
CA SER A 178 4.89 12.79 15.92
C SER A 178 3.47 12.65 16.46
N ALA A 179 2.49 13.03 15.65
CA ALA A 179 1.08 12.83 15.95
C ALA A 179 0.43 12.01 14.85
N THR A 180 -0.48 11.13 15.27
CA THR A 180 -1.37 10.39 14.39
C THR A 180 -2.71 11.11 14.31
N VAL A 181 -3.13 11.41 13.09
CA VAL A 181 -4.34 12.18 12.80
C VAL A 181 -5.15 11.53 11.68
N PRO A 182 -6.49 11.43 11.82
CA PRO A 182 -7.36 10.93 10.77
C PRO A 182 -7.44 11.89 9.58
N VAL A 183 -7.30 11.34 8.37
CA VAL A 183 -7.32 12.06 7.08
C VAL A 183 -8.39 11.56 6.12
N HIS A 184 -9.08 10.46 6.44
CA HIS A 184 -10.27 9.94 5.77
C HIS A 184 -10.13 9.80 4.24
N ASP A 185 -9.28 8.88 3.80
CA ASP A 185 -9.14 8.45 2.39
C ASP A 185 -8.89 9.61 1.39
N ALA A 186 -8.22 10.67 1.84
CA ALA A 186 -7.89 11.82 1.01
C ALA A 186 -6.61 11.57 0.20
N ARG A 187 -6.68 11.73 -1.13
CA ARG A 187 -5.52 11.70 -2.04
C ARG A 187 -4.63 12.94 -1.93
N GLU A 188 -5.22 14.02 -1.44
CA GLU A 188 -4.56 15.29 -1.20
C GLU A 188 -4.91 15.75 0.21
N ILE A 189 -3.90 15.85 1.06
CA ILE A 189 -4.05 16.23 2.47
C ILE A 189 -3.49 17.62 2.63
N HIS A 190 -4.32 18.54 3.11
CA HIS A 190 -3.96 19.91 3.39
C HIS A 190 -3.89 20.15 4.90
N GLY A 191 -2.91 20.94 5.31
CA GLY A 191 -2.76 21.35 6.68
C GLY A 191 -1.96 22.62 6.84
N ALA A 192 -1.88 23.08 8.07
CA ALA A 192 -1.08 24.20 8.50
C ALA A 192 -0.28 23.83 9.75
N VAL A 193 0.95 24.30 9.82
CA VAL A 193 1.79 24.27 11.01
C VAL A 193 1.97 25.69 11.51
N THR A 194 1.77 25.90 12.80
CA THR A 194 2.05 27.19 13.47
C THR A 194 3.21 27.00 14.42
N MET A 195 4.23 27.84 14.31
CA MET A 195 5.40 27.80 15.17
C MET A 195 5.11 28.50 16.50
N HIS A 196 5.47 27.87 17.61
CA HIS A 196 5.50 28.50 18.92
C HIS A 196 6.94 28.49 19.42
N ALA A 197 7.53 29.65 19.62
CA ALA A 197 8.90 29.84 20.09
C ALA A 197 9.00 31.12 20.92
N ARG A 198 10.17 31.40 21.52
CA ARG A 198 10.39 32.74 22.08
C ARG A 198 10.30 33.82 21.00
N GLN A 199 9.91 35.03 21.41
CA GLN A 199 9.98 36.20 20.55
C GLN A 199 11.40 36.32 19.97
N GLU A 200 11.47 36.63 18.67
CA GLU A 200 12.70 36.74 17.85
C GLU A 200 13.38 35.43 17.43
N CYS A 201 12.89 34.25 17.85
CA CYS A 201 13.39 32.97 17.36
C CYS A 201 12.99 32.72 15.91
N ARG A 202 13.98 32.59 15.03
CA ARG A 202 13.78 32.13 13.65
C ARG A 202 14.29 30.70 13.51
N VAL A 203 13.39 29.80 13.16
CA VAL A 203 13.69 28.37 12.99
C VAL A 203 13.36 27.92 11.59
N GLN A 204 14.01 26.86 11.15
CA GLN A 204 13.62 26.09 9.99
C GLN A 204 12.85 24.86 10.47
N VAL A 205 11.61 24.74 9.98
CA VAL A 205 10.78 23.56 10.18
C VAL A 205 10.93 22.66 8.95
N HIS A 206 11.18 21.38 9.19
CA HIS A 206 11.20 20.35 8.16
C HIS A 206 10.35 19.17 8.59
N VAL A 207 9.84 18.43 7.62
CA VAL A 207 9.12 17.18 7.90
C VAL A 207 10.15 16.10 8.22
N ALA A 208 10.13 15.60 9.46
CA ALA A 208 11.03 14.53 9.88
C ALA A 208 10.52 13.16 9.44
N SER A 209 9.20 12.95 9.52
CA SER A 209 8.53 11.75 9.03
C SER A 209 7.08 12.06 8.67
N ALA A 210 6.57 11.39 7.64
CA ALA A 210 5.16 11.35 7.33
C ALA A 210 4.81 9.96 6.78
N GLU A 211 3.89 9.26 7.45
CA GLU A 211 3.47 7.90 7.11
C GLU A 211 1.94 7.80 7.11
N LEU A 212 1.39 7.19 6.07
CA LEU A 212 -0.03 6.89 5.94
C LEU A 212 -0.28 5.43 6.31
N HIS A 213 -1.34 5.15 7.05
CA HIS A 213 -1.74 3.81 7.50
C HIS A 213 -3.24 3.72 7.77
N ASN A 214 -3.76 2.49 7.86
CA ASN A 214 -5.18 2.22 8.14
C ASN A 214 -5.42 2.03 9.63
#